data_AF-A0A969G6Y8-F1
#
_entry.id   AF-A0A969G6Y8-F1
#
_cell.length_a   1.000
_cell.length_b   1.000
_cell.length_c   1.000
_cell.angle_alpha   90.00
_cell.angle_beta   90.00
_cell.angle_gamma   90.00
#
_symmetry.space_group_name_H-M   'P 1'
#
loop_
_entity.id
_entity.type
_entity.pdbx_description
1 polymer ?
#
loop_
_entity_poly.entity_id
_entity_poly.type
_entity_poly.pdbx_seq_one_letter_code
_entity_poly.pdbx_strand_id
1 'polypeptide(L)'
;MSNTKTSCEVQLRAAKIPFIGWLAVHYWFAIIEPEQTTRWEIWQTRNTGGKSWGHLHKNLMPFDRGVGNGASWLVTTWTGETAKNLTDLLENSPDIYPHNYCYRYVPGPNSNTYVRWILEQANLRCALGRKAIGQSYMHFAGQESGQRFGIHLGLGHQNILEKYCTITSCPLLNSAILNN
;
A
#
# COMPACT_ATOMS: atom_id res chain seq x y z
N MET A 1 33.68 24.61 3.48
CA MET A 1 32.25 24.96 3.43
C MET A 1 31.46 23.66 3.30
N SER A 2 30.93 23.16 4.42
CA SER A 2 30.10 21.96 4.45
C SER A 2 28.77 22.25 3.75
N ASN A 3 28.55 21.64 2.59
CA ASN A 3 27.31 21.68 1.84
C ASN A 3 26.24 20.94 2.67
N THR A 4 25.44 21.66 3.45
CA THR A 4 24.32 21.10 4.20
C THR A 4 23.24 20.73 3.19
N LYS A 5 23.39 19.54 2.59
CA LYS A 5 22.34 18.91 1.78
C LYS A 5 21.07 18.86 2.63
N THR A 6 20.06 19.61 2.19
CA THR A 6 18.64 19.37 2.42
C THR A 6 18.36 17.92 2.03
N SER A 7 18.55 16.97 2.96
CA SER A 7 18.45 15.54 2.66
C SER A 7 17.00 15.10 2.70
N CYS A 8 16.43 14.85 1.52
CA CYS A 8 15.19 14.08 1.40
C CYS A 8 15.47 12.63 1.84
N GLU A 9 14.66 12.13 2.77
CA GLU A 9 14.69 10.75 3.25
C GLU A 9 13.33 10.09 3.05
N VAL A 10 13.32 8.80 2.73
CA VAL A 10 12.09 8.00 2.73
C VAL A 10 12.21 6.95 3.81
N GLN A 11 11.25 6.92 4.73
CA GLN A 11 11.15 5.94 5.80
C GLN A 11 10.07 4.92 5.47
N LEU A 12 10.38 3.64 5.65
CA LEU A 12 9.36 2.60 5.80
C LEU A 12 9.02 2.50 7.28
N ARG A 13 7.74 2.61 7.61
CA ARG A 13 7.26 2.57 8.99
C ARG A 13 6.18 1.51 9.15
N ALA A 14 6.00 1.08 10.39
CA ALA A 14 5.03 0.06 10.72
C ALA A 14 4.40 0.27 12.11
N ALA A 15 3.17 -0.20 12.27
CA ALA A 15 2.48 -0.26 13.55
C ALA A 15 1.66 -1.55 13.69
N LYS A 16 1.47 -1.99 14.93
CA LYS A 16 0.55 -3.08 15.26
C LYS A 16 -0.88 -2.62 14.97
N ILE A 17 -1.73 -3.50 14.45
CA ILE A 17 -3.15 -3.20 14.34
C ILE A 17 -3.82 -3.33 15.73
N PRO A 18 -4.70 -2.40 16.15
CA PRO A 18 -5.47 -2.55 17.38
C PRO A 18 -6.15 -3.93 17.48
N PHE A 19 -6.14 -4.52 18.68
CA PHE A 19 -6.72 -5.83 19.02
C PHE A 19 -6.07 -7.08 18.37
N ILE A 20 -5.55 -6.98 17.14
CA ILE A 20 -4.95 -8.10 16.40
C ILE A 20 -3.44 -7.94 16.13
N GLY A 21 -2.77 -7.02 16.83
CA GLY A 21 -1.36 -6.69 16.63
C GLY A 21 -0.37 -7.84 16.88
N TRP A 22 -0.82 -8.93 17.49
CA TRP A 22 -0.04 -10.16 17.61
C TRP A 22 -0.01 -10.97 16.30
N LEU A 23 -1.00 -10.80 15.41
CA LEU A 23 -1.13 -11.45 14.09
C LEU A 23 -0.74 -10.54 12.92
N ALA A 24 -1.03 -9.25 12.99
CA ALA A 24 -0.93 -8.36 11.83
C ALA A 24 -0.30 -6.99 12.15
N VAL A 25 0.47 -6.51 11.19
CA VAL A 25 1.13 -5.20 11.19
C VAL A 25 0.72 -4.43 9.94
N HIS A 26 0.53 -3.13 10.09
CA HIS A 26 0.25 -2.19 9.01
C HIS A 26 1.53 -1.43 8.65
N TYR A 27 1.89 -1.41 7.37
CA TYR A 27 3.07 -0.70 6.86
C TYR A 27 2.67 0.52 6.00
N TRP A 28 3.53 1.54 5.99
CA TRP A 28 3.39 2.73 5.14
C TRP A 28 4.74 3.40 4.89
N PHE A 29 4.78 4.31 3.91
CA PHE A 29 5.94 5.16 3.66
C PHE A 29 5.75 6.56 4.25
N ALA A 30 6.86 7.16 4.69
CA ALA A 30 6.94 8.56 5.02
C ALA A 30 8.08 9.22 4.24
N ILE A 31 7.78 10.29 3.52
CA ILE A 31 8.78 11.14 2.86
C ILE A 31 9.09 12.27 3.84
N ILE A 32 10.35 12.39 4.25
CA ILE A 32 10.85 13.39 5.18
C ILE A 32 11.69 14.38 4.39
N GLU A 33 11.20 15.61 4.30
CA GLU A 33 11.90 16.74 3.72
C GLU A 33 12.01 17.84 4.78
N PRO A 34 12.97 18.78 4.63
CA PRO A 34 13.24 19.76 5.69
C PRO A 34 12.05 20.65 6.08
N GLU A 35 11.14 20.91 5.14
CA GLU A 35 9.95 21.75 5.37
C GLU A 35 8.64 20.95 5.43
N GLN A 36 8.66 19.70 4.98
CA GLN A 36 7.45 18.90 4.86
C GLN A 36 7.72 17.44 5.14
N THR A 37 6.82 16.81 5.88
CA THR A 37 6.77 15.36 5.99
C THR A 37 5.45 14.87 5.45
N THR A 38 5.48 13.89 4.54
CA THR A 38 4.27 13.29 3.97
C THR A 38 4.20 11.79 4.25
N ARG A 39 3.00 11.30 4.51
CA ARG A 39 2.71 9.89 4.76
C ARG A 39 1.89 9.32 3.61
N TRP A 40 2.27 8.15 3.11
CA TRP A 40 1.59 7.46 2.02
C TRP A 40 1.19 6.04 2.44
N GLU A 41 -0.11 5.75 2.41
CA GLU A 41 -0.63 4.46 2.84
C GLU A 41 -1.93 4.06 2.13
N ILE A 42 -2.22 2.74 2.12
CA ILE A 42 -3.56 2.23 1.83
C ILE A 42 -4.34 2.08 3.13
N TRP A 43 -5.59 2.54 3.13
CA TRP A 43 -6.51 2.45 4.26
C TRP A 43 -7.79 1.67 3.89
N GLN A 44 -8.39 0.98 4.85
CA GLN A 44 -9.58 0.14 4.60
C GLN A 44 -10.80 0.93 4.14
N THR A 45 -10.94 2.17 4.60
CA THR A 45 -12.02 3.06 4.20
C THR A 45 -11.54 3.95 3.07
N ARG A 46 -12.28 4.01 1.97
CA ARG A 46 -11.97 4.90 0.84
C ARG A 46 -12.28 6.35 1.18
N ASN A 47 -11.54 7.28 0.57
CA ASN A 47 -11.80 8.72 0.58
C ASN A 47 -12.01 9.32 1.98
N THR A 48 -11.25 8.86 2.98
CA THR A 48 -11.40 9.31 4.37
C THR A 48 -10.30 10.30 4.73
N GLY A 49 -10.62 11.59 4.82
CA GLY A 49 -9.64 12.61 5.26
C GLY A 49 -8.37 12.69 4.38
N GLY A 50 -7.46 13.61 4.74
CA GLY A 50 -6.25 13.87 3.95
C GLY A 50 -6.53 14.12 2.47
N LYS A 51 -5.52 13.87 1.62
CA LYS A 51 -5.71 13.74 0.16
C LYS A 51 -5.80 12.26 -0.17
N SER A 52 -6.75 11.85 -1.01
CA SER A 52 -7.02 10.43 -1.26
C SER A 52 -7.40 10.11 -2.70
N TRP A 53 -7.15 8.86 -3.08
CA TRP A 53 -7.46 8.26 -4.37
C TRP A 53 -7.99 6.84 -4.12
N GLY A 54 -9.30 6.75 -3.81
CA GLY A 54 -9.88 5.51 -3.30
C GLY A 54 -9.33 5.18 -1.92
N HIS A 55 -8.64 4.05 -1.81
CA HIS A 55 -8.01 3.56 -0.58
C HIS A 55 -6.60 4.11 -0.36
N LEU A 56 -5.95 4.70 -1.37
CA LEU A 56 -4.66 5.38 -1.20
C LEU A 56 -4.85 6.76 -0.59
N HIS A 57 -4.06 7.05 0.45
CA HIS A 57 -4.11 8.31 1.17
C HIS A 57 -2.71 8.92 1.31
N LYS A 58 -2.67 10.23 1.12
CA LYS A 58 -1.57 11.12 1.52
C LYS A 58 -2.01 11.88 2.78
N ASN A 59 -1.21 11.78 3.84
CA ASN A 59 -1.41 12.49 5.12
C ASN A 59 -2.74 12.20 5.82
N LEU A 60 -3.21 10.95 5.80
CA LEU A 60 -4.36 10.52 6.60
C LEU A 60 -4.14 10.74 8.11
N MET A 61 -2.91 10.47 8.55
CA MET A 61 -2.44 10.63 9.93
C MET A 61 -1.01 11.21 9.93
N PRO A 62 -0.52 11.73 11.07
CA PRO A 62 0.91 12.04 11.22
C PRO A 62 1.79 10.83 10.87
N PHE A 63 2.97 11.10 10.31
CA PHE A 63 3.83 10.06 9.74
C PHE A 63 4.32 9.03 10.77
N ASP A 64 4.47 9.43 12.02
CA ASP A 64 4.96 8.65 13.14
C ASP A 64 3.83 8.02 13.97
N ARG A 65 2.57 8.40 13.73
CA ARG A 65 1.40 7.86 14.43
C ARG A 65 1.06 6.46 13.94
N GLY A 66 0.76 5.55 14.86
CA GLY A 66 0.24 4.22 14.54
C GLY A 66 -1.20 4.26 14.02
N VAL A 67 -1.82 3.09 13.91
CA VAL A 67 -3.15 2.92 13.28
C VAL A 67 -4.28 2.77 14.32
N GLY A 68 -4.13 3.46 15.45
CA GLY A 68 -5.10 3.46 16.57
C GLY A 68 -4.53 3.03 17.92
N ASN A 69 -3.25 2.68 18.03
CA ASN A 69 -2.64 2.16 19.28
C ASN A 69 -1.26 2.77 19.62
N GLY A 70 -1.11 4.09 19.51
CA GLY A 70 0.11 4.79 19.90
C GLY A 70 1.06 5.03 18.72
N ALA A 71 2.37 5.00 18.97
CA ALA A 71 3.39 5.32 17.97
C ALA A 71 3.70 4.14 17.04
N SER A 72 4.22 4.49 15.86
CA SER A 72 4.82 3.55 14.90
C SER A 72 6.31 3.34 15.20
N TRP A 73 6.90 2.28 14.63
CA TRP A 73 8.35 2.10 14.60
C TRP A 73 8.90 2.26 13.19
N LEU A 74 10.16 2.70 13.12
CA LEU A 74 10.95 2.76 11.90
C LEU A 74 11.40 1.34 11.51
N VAL A 75 11.18 0.96 10.25
CA VAL A 75 11.64 -0.32 9.69
C VAL A 75 12.97 -0.11 8.96
N THR A 76 13.05 0.90 8.10
CA THR A 76 14.27 1.28 7.40
C THR A 76 14.15 2.70 6.83
N THR A 77 15.29 3.30 6.50
CA THR A 77 15.39 4.64 5.90
C THR A 77 16.24 4.54 4.65
N TRP A 78 15.78 5.16 3.57
CA TRP A 78 16.56 5.42 2.36
C TRP A 78 16.86 6.91 2.26
N THR A 79 18.04 7.23 1.72
CA THR A 79 18.50 8.60 1.50
C THR A 79 19.09 8.73 0.09
N GLY A 80 19.41 9.96 -0.33
CA GLY A 80 20.06 10.21 -1.61
C GLY A 80 19.21 9.83 -2.81
N GLU A 81 19.82 9.23 -3.83
CA GLU A 81 19.14 8.87 -5.08
C GLU A 81 18.01 7.85 -4.86
N THR A 82 18.19 6.91 -3.93
CA THR A 82 17.14 5.93 -3.62
C THR A 82 15.92 6.60 -2.99
N ALA A 83 16.11 7.57 -2.09
CA ALA A 83 15.01 8.34 -1.54
C ALA A 83 14.29 9.13 -2.63
N LYS A 84 15.04 9.79 -3.53
CA LYS A 84 14.46 10.53 -4.65
C LYS A 84 13.58 9.63 -5.54
N ASN A 85 14.09 8.47 -5.94
CA ASN A 85 13.34 7.54 -6.79
C ASN A 85 12.07 7.02 -6.09
N LEU A 86 12.15 6.76 -4.78
CA LEU A 86 10.98 6.38 -3.98
C LEU A 86 9.98 7.53 -3.87
N THR A 87 10.43 8.76 -3.66
CA THR A 87 9.58 9.95 -3.66
C THR A 87 8.82 10.07 -4.97
N ASP A 88 9.53 10.07 -6.11
CA ASP A 88 8.92 10.17 -7.44
C ASP A 88 7.88 9.05 -7.65
N LEU A 89 8.19 7.81 -7.24
CA LEU A 89 7.28 6.68 -7.36
C LEU A 89 6.03 6.82 -6.45
N LEU A 90 6.21 7.26 -5.20
CA LEU A 90 5.10 7.48 -4.27
C LEU A 90 4.18 8.60 -4.75
N GLU A 91 4.74 9.69 -5.28
CA GLU A 91 3.95 10.81 -5.79
C GLU A 91 3.17 10.47 -7.06
N ASN A 92 3.71 9.58 -7.90
CA ASN A 92 3.02 9.06 -9.09
C ASN A 92 2.05 7.90 -8.77
N SER A 93 2.18 7.25 -7.62
CA SER A 93 1.38 6.08 -7.24
C SER A 93 -0.16 6.24 -7.34
N PRO A 94 -0.76 7.44 -7.19
CA PRO A 94 -2.18 7.64 -7.48
C PRO A 94 -2.62 7.22 -8.87
N ASP A 95 -1.75 7.35 -9.87
CA ASP A 95 -2.09 7.08 -11.26
C ASP A 95 -1.68 5.67 -11.71
N ILE A 96 -0.67 5.08 -11.05
CA ILE A 96 -0.06 3.81 -11.48
C ILE A 96 -0.29 2.63 -10.54
N TYR A 97 -0.76 2.84 -9.30
CA TYR A 97 -1.06 1.72 -8.40
C TYR A 97 -2.38 1.03 -8.81
N PRO A 98 -2.36 -0.26 -9.17
CA PRO A 98 -3.53 -0.92 -9.78
C PRO A 98 -4.68 -1.22 -8.81
N HIS A 99 -4.50 -0.99 -7.50
CA HIS A 99 -5.48 -1.38 -6.48
C HIS A 99 -5.99 -0.21 -5.64
N ASN A 100 -5.94 1.02 -6.16
CA ASN A 100 -6.50 2.19 -5.48
C ASN A 100 -7.97 2.01 -5.07
N TYR A 101 -8.76 1.24 -5.82
CA TYR A 101 -10.19 1.04 -5.55
C TYR A 101 -10.56 -0.38 -5.07
N CYS A 102 -9.57 -1.19 -4.69
CA CYS A 102 -9.78 -2.54 -4.16
C CYS A 102 -9.08 -2.69 -2.80
N TYR A 103 -9.82 -3.20 -1.81
CA TYR A 103 -9.25 -3.51 -0.50
C TYR A 103 -9.77 -4.86 0.01
N ARG A 104 -8.86 -5.71 0.48
CA ARG A 104 -9.19 -6.93 1.24
C ARG A 104 -8.22 -7.10 2.39
N TYR A 105 -8.72 -7.42 3.59
CA TYR A 105 -7.88 -7.66 4.76
C TYR A 105 -6.89 -8.81 4.54
N VAL A 106 -7.37 -9.94 4.01
CA VAL A 106 -6.57 -11.14 3.68
C VAL A 106 -7.13 -11.76 2.40
N PRO A 107 -6.31 -12.21 1.44
CA PRO A 107 -4.86 -12.08 1.38
C PRO A 107 -4.39 -10.72 0.80
N GLY A 108 -5.26 -9.73 0.64
CA GLY A 108 -4.96 -8.48 -0.06
C GLY A 108 -5.82 -8.28 -1.31
N PRO A 109 -5.74 -7.11 -1.98
CA PRO A 109 -4.75 -6.06 -1.77
C PRO A 109 -5.03 -5.21 -0.52
N ASN A 110 -3.99 -4.83 0.22
CA ASN A 110 -4.05 -3.96 1.40
C ASN A 110 -2.78 -3.10 1.54
N SER A 111 -2.52 -2.49 2.71
CA SER A 111 -1.33 -1.67 2.96
C SER A 111 -0.01 -2.41 2.76
N ASN A 112 0.06 -3.68 3.13
CA ASN A 112 1.25 -4.50 2.94
C ASN A 112 1.47 -4.87 1.47
N THR A 113 0.37 -5.05 0.71
CA THR A 113 0.44 -5.22 -0.75
C THR A 113 1.00 -3.98 -1.42
N TYR A 114 0.53 -2.78 -1.04
CA TYR A 114 1.03 -1.53 -1.58
C TYR A 114 2.51 -1.32 -1.30
N VAL A 115 2.94 -1.59 -0.06
CA VAL A 115 4.36 -1.49 0.30
C VAL A 115 5.21 -2.46 -0.50
N ARG A 116 4.78 -3.72 -0.64
CA ARG A 116 5.50 -4.70 -1.48
C ARG A 116 5.58 -4.23 -2.94
N TRP A 117 4.47 -3.71 -3.48
CA TRP A 117 4.40 -3.20 -4.85
C TRP A 117 5.37 -2.04 -5.08
N ILE A 118 5.40 -1.02 -4.19
CA ILE A 118 6.36 0.09 -4.28
C ILE A 118 7.80 -0.42 -4.24
N LEU A 119 8.12 -1.33 -3.33
CA LEU A 119 9.47 -1.91 -3.23
C LEU A 119 9.87 -2.70 -4.49
N GLU A 120 8.93 -3.39 -5.14
CA GLU A 120 9.16 -4.06 -6.42
C GLU A 120 9.38 -3.08 -7.56
N GLN A 121 8.53 -2.05 -7.69
CA GLN A 121 8.68 -1.01 -8.72
C GLN A 121 10.01 -0.25 -8.58
N ALA A 122 10.46 -0.02 -7.34
CA ALA A 122 11.76 0.61 -7.05
C ALA A 122 12.96 -0.36 -7.12
N ASN A 123 12.75 -1.63 -7.45
CA ASN A 123 13.77 -2.69 -7.44
C ASN A 123 14.54 -2.80 -6.11
N LEU A 124 13.85 -2.59 -4.98
CA LEU A 124 14.42 -2.63 -3.64
C LEU A 124 14.16 -3.97 -2.95
N ARG A 125 15.28 -4.60 -2.54
CA ARG A 125 15.27 -5.81 -1.71
C ARG A 125 15.13 -5.45 -0.23
N CYS A 126 13.93 -5.07 0.17
CA CYS A 126 13.55 -4.94 1.58
C CYS A 126 12.52 -6.03 1.93
N ALA A 127 12.81 -6.81 2.97
CA ALA A 127 11.92 -7.84 3.47
C ALA A 127 10.95 -7.23 4.50
N LEU A 128 9.64 -7.48 4.34
CA LEU A 128 8.67 -7.15 5.36
C LEU A 128 8.58 -8.30 6.37
N GLY A 129 8.20 -7.99 7.61
CA GLY A 129 8.06 -9.00 8.65
C GLY A 129 6.99 -10.02 8.30
N ARG A 130 7.05 -11.22 8.90
CA ARG A 130 6.05 -12.29 8.70
C ARG A 130 4.60 -11.87 8.98
N LYS A 131 4.41 -10.82 9.80
CA LYS A 131 3.12 -10.25 10.17
C LYS A 131 2.60 -9.19 9.17
N ALA A 132 3.34 -8.91 8.09
CA ALA A 132 2.86 -8.10 6.98
C ALA A 132 1.88 -8.93 6.12
N ILE A 133 0.71 -9.22 6.68
CA ILE A 133 -0.31 -10.03 6.02
C ILE A 133 -0.77 -9.34 4.73
N GLY A 134 -0.73 -10.08 3.63
CA GLY A 134 -1.07 -9.63 2.29
C GLY A 134 0.06 -9.03 1.45
N GLN A 135 1.29 -9.01 1.97
CA GLN A 135 2.47 -8.62 1.19
C GLN A 135 2.67 -9.46 -0.08
N SER A 136 2.25 -10.74 -0.09
CA SER A 136 2.46 -11.65 -1.23
C SER A 136 1.33 -11.63 -2.26
N TYR A 137 0.35 -10.73 -2.15
CA TYR A 137 -0.83 -10.70 -3.03
C TYR A 137 -0.47 -10.71 -4.52
N MET A 138 0.51 -9.90 -4.93
CA MET A 138 0.93 -9.80 -6.34
C MET A 138 1.51 -11.13 -6.88
N HIS A 139 2.17 -11.90 -6.04
CA HIS A 139 2.76 -13.20 -6.42
C HIS A 139 1.69 -14.28 -6.59
N PHE A 140 0.59 -14.23 -5.82
CA PHE A 140 -0.52 -15.17 -5.97
C PHE A 140 -1.45 -14.77 -7.12
N ALA A 141 -1.77 -13.49 -7.26
CA ALA A 141 -2.62 -12.98 -8.33
C ALA A 141 -1.99 -13.20 -9.73
N GLY A 142 -0.66 -13.14 -9.84
CA GLY A 142 0.07 -13.43 -11.07
C GLY A 142 0.19 -14.93 -11.40
N GLN A 143 -0.08 -15.84 -10.47
CA GLN A 143 -0.01 -17.29 -10.74
C GLN A 143 -1.30 -17.87 -11.34
N GLU A 144 -2.45 -17.19 -11.21
CA GLU A 144 -3.68 -17.62 -11.89
C GLU A 144 -3.68 -17.35 -13.40
N SER A 145 -2.80 -16.47 -13.90
CA SER A 145 -2.68 -16.18 -15.34
C SER A 145 -1.68 -17.09 -16.09
N GLY A 146 -0.91 -17.92 -15.37
CA GLY A 146 0.23 -18.66 -15.92
C GLY A 146 0.06 -20.18 -16.10
N GLN A 147 -1.06 -20.79 -15.71
CA GLN A 147 -1.25 -22.24 -15.78
C GLN A 147 -2.57 -22.62 -16.46
N ARG A 148 -2.66 -22.37 -17.77
CA ARG A 148 -3.61 -23.06 -18.64
C ARG A 148 -2.83 -23.92 -19.62
N PHE A 149 -2.97 -25.23 -19.49
CA PHE A 149 -2.58 -26.21 -20.50
C PHE A 149 -3.06 -25.71 -21.87
N GLY A 150 -2.11 -25.51 -22.78
CA GLY A 150 -2.38 -24.96 -24.10
C GLY A 150 -3.23 -25.92 -24.92
N ILE A 151 -4.47 -25.53 -25.17
CA ILE A 151 -5.12 -25.79 -26.46
C ILE A 151 -5.29 -24.43 -27.13
N HIS A 152 -4.52 -24.27 -28.21
CA HIS A 152 -4.38 -23.03 -28.95
C HIS A 152 -5.61 -22.85 -29.84
N LEU A 153 -6.46 -21.88 -29.51
CA LEU A 153 -7.36 -21.25 -30.47
C LEU A 153 -7.32 -19.74 -30.24
N GLY A 154 -6.86 -19.03 -31.27
CA GLY A 154 -6.70 -17.58 -31.25
C GLY A 154 -8.02 -16.85 -31.11
N LEU A 155 -7.95 -15.67 -30.51
CA LEU A 155 -8.58 -14.41 -30.91
C LEU A 155 -8.34 -13.42 -29.75
N GLY A 156 -7.94 -12.21 -30.10
CA GLY A 156 -7.53 -11.21 -29.13
C GLY A 156 -8.64 -10.73 -28.20
N HIS A 157 -8.25 -10.23 -27.03
CA HIS A 157 -8.85 -9.03 -26.46
C HIS A 157 -8.05 -8.51 -25.27
N GLN A 158 -7.99 -7.19 -25.22
CA GLN A 158 -7.52 -6.36 -24.13
C GLN A 158 -8.37 -6.55 -22.86
N ASN A 159 -7.82 -6.14 -21.71
CA ASN A 159 -8.48 -5.95 -20.40
C ASN A 159 -8.86 -7.23 -19.61
N ILE A 160 -7.94 -7.69 -18.75
CA ILE A 160 -8.20 -8.75 -17.75
C ILE A 160 -8.04 -8.25 -16.29
N LEU A 161 -7.62 -7.00 -16.04
CA LEU A 161 -7.38 -6.55 -14.65
C LEU A 161 -8.63 -6.08 -13.89
N GLU A 162 -9.76 -5.80 -14.54
CA GLU A 162 -10.99 -5.35 -13.84
C GLU A 162 -11.82 -6.49 -13.21
N LYS A 163 -11.59 -7.76 -13.55
CA LYS A 163 -12.49 -8.85 -13.14
C LYS A 163 -12.35 -9.30 -11.68
N TYR A 164 -11.32 -8.88 -10.96
CA TYR A 164 -11.05 -9.38 -9.61
C TYR A 164 -11.64 -8.53 -8.47
N CYS A 165 -12.39 -7.46 -8.78
CA CYS A 165 -12.99 -6.58 -7.77
C CYS A 165 -14.54 -6.68 -7.66
N THR A 166 -15.16 -7.65 -8.33
CA THR A 166 -16.62 -7.84 -8.31
C THR A 166 -17.00 -9.30 -8.04
N ILE A 167 -16.56 -9.89 -6.92
CA ILE A 167 -17.22 -11.07 -6.33
C ILE A 167 -17.18 -10.93 -4.80
N THR A 168 -18.36 -10.59 -4.26
CA THR A 168 -18.96 -10.97 -2.97
C THR A 168 -18.07 -11.62 -1.92
N SER A 169 -17.83 -10.90 -0.81
CA SER A 169 -18.00 -11.42 0.57
C SER A 169 -17.71 -10.32 1.60
N CYS A 170 -18.71 -9.48 1.90
CA CYS A 170 -18.68 -8.65 3.11
C CYS A 170 -20.06 -8.70 3.78
N PRO A 171 -20.35 -9.69 4.64
CA PRO A 171 -21.60 -9.75 5.37
C PRO A 171 -21.44 -9.01 6.71
N LEU A 172 -21.16 -7.70 6.72
CA LEU A 172 -21.19 -6.88 7.96
C LEU A 172 -21.54 -5.40 7.72
N LEU A 173 -22.39 -5.07 6.73
CA LEU A 173 -22.86 -3.70 6.53
C LEU A 173 -24.35 -3.64 6.17
N ASN A 174 -25.15 -4.45 6.87
CA ASN A 174 -26.61 -4.36 6.85
C ASN A 174 -27.11 -3.76 8.18
N SER A 175 -26.69 -2.54 8.49
CA SER A 175 -27.29 -1.73 9.56
C SER A 175 -26.83 -0.26 9.48
N ALA A 176 -27.06 0.40 8.35
CA ALA A 176 -26.99 1.88 8.26
C ALA A 176 -27.67 2.42 6.99
N ILE A 177 -28.85 1.92 6.62
CA ILE A 177 -29.74 2.62 5.67
C ILE A 177 -31.18 2.42 6.16
N LEU A 178 -31.52 3.12 7.25
CA LEU A 178 -32.87 3.59 7.55
C LEU A 178 -32.66 4.90 8.29
N ASN A 179 -32.83 6.02 7.56
CA ASN A 179 -33.20 7.37 8.00
C ASN A 179 -32.70 8.38 6.96
N ASN A 180 -33.46 8.46 5.86
CA ASN A 180 -33.84 9.71 5.21
C ASN A 180 -35.06 9.43 4.34
#